data_AF-A0A151F970-F1
#
_entry.id   AF-A0A151F970-F1
#
_cell.length_a   1.000
_cell.length_b   1.000
_cell.length_c   1.000
_cell.angle_alpha   90.00
_cell.angle_beta   90.00
_cell.angle_gamma   90.00
#
_symmetry.space_group_name_H-M   'P 1'
#
loop_
_entity.id
_entity.type
_entity.pdbx_description
1 polymer ?
#
loop_
_entity_poly.entity_id
_entity_poly.type
_entity_poly.pdbx_seq_one_letter_code
_entity_poly.pdbx_strand_id
1 'polypeptide(L)'
;MGLDTVIINGPALFLLDENKTVGFRPVHHTVIGSIYEEPLDPFWELIYCKCHVSEDKIFPMTTHVDHDTLRPYFNAGHLIVRPEKCTLCTWWDHFKRLHRDPCFEEYYKKDELYSIFFHQAILTGVILSTTKRQELQELPFTYNYPLHLYDESPRDLRPQNFNDLVTARYEEPDVLKTISFHDPFKSWLTRFLSQRR
;
A
#
# COMPACT_ATOMS: atom_id res chain seq x y z
N MET A 1 2.85 -3.07 9.52
CA MET A 1 3.83 -3.45 8.49
C MET A 1 3.77 -4.96 8.32
N GLY A 2 3.93 -5.45 7.09
CA GLY A 2 4.00 -6.89 6.80
C GLY A 2 5.28 -7.55 7.34
N LEU A 3 5.27 -8.87 7.45
CA LEU A 3 6.43 -9.68 7.90
C LEU A 3 7.60 -9.67 6.90
N ASP A 4 7.30 -9.26 5.68
CA ASP A 4 8.18 -9.08 4.53
C ASP A 4 8.75 -7.65 4.45
N THR A 5 8.65 -6.84 5.51
CA THR A 5 9.20 -5.49 5.55
C THR A 5 10.53 -5.44 6.30
N VAL A 6 11.54 -4.84 5.68
CA VAL A 6 12.81 -4.47 6.33
C VAL A 6 12.86 -2.97 6.58
N ILE A 7 13.33 -2.57 7.77
CA ILE A 7 13.62 -1.18 8.12
C ILE A 7 15.14 -0.99 7.99
N ILE A 8 15.53 -0.01 7.19
CA ILE A 8 16.92 0.18 6.73
C ILE A 8 17.52 1.41 7.40
N ASN A 9 16.74 2.49 7.44
CA ASN A 9 17.05 3.73 8.14
C ASN A 9 15.96 4.09 9.15
N GLY A 10 16.25 5.04 10.04
CA GLY A 10 15.29 5.53 11.04
C GLY A 10 14.00 6.06 10.39
N PRO A 11 12.82 5.47 10.67
CA PRO A 11 11.59 5.81 9.98
C PRO A 11 10.91 7.03 10.63
N ALA A 12 11.55 8.20 10.54
CA ALA A 12 11.09 9.42 11.20
C ALA A 12 9.63 9.78 10.86
N LEU A 13 9.18 9.50 9.63
CA LEU A 13 7.81 9.79 9.18
C LEU A 13 6.75 8.80 9.67
N PHE A 14 7.13 7.82 10.51
CA PHE A 14 6.15 7.07 11.30
C PHE A 14 5.53 7.94 12.39
N LEU A 15 6.24 9.01 12.78
CA LEU A 15 5.65 10.09 13.57
C LEU A 15 4.95 11.03 12.59
N LEU A 16 3.63 10.90 12.50
CA LEU A 16 2.80 11.76 11.68
C LEU A 16 2.78 13.18 12.24
N ASP A 17 2.73 14.17 11.35
CA ASP A 17 2.50 15.57 11.73
C ASP A 17 1.19 15.70 12.52
N GLU A 18 1.09 16.70 13.40
CA GLU A 18 -0.02 16.84 14.35
C GLU A 18 -1.41 16.82 13.68
N ASN A 19 -1.53 17.39 12.49
CA ASN A 19 -2.78 17.45 11.72
C ASN A 19 -3.02 16.25 10.79
N LYS A 20 -2.13 15.25 10.79
CA LYS A 20 -2.21 14.05 9.95
C LYS A 20 -2.65 12.86 10.77
N THR A 21 -3.47 11.99 10.19
CA THR A 21 -4.04 10.82 10.88
C THR A 21 -3.62 9.50 10.23
N VAL A 22 -3.32 9.54 8.93
CA VAL A 22 -2.90 8.36 8.15
C VAL A 22 -1.70 8.71 7.27
N GLY A 23 -0.61 7.99 7.45
CA GLY A 23 0.56 7.97 6.57
C GLY A 23 0.48 6.77 5.63
N PHE A 24 0.68 6.98 4.33
CA PHE A 24 0.46 5.92 3.33
C PHE A 24 1.42 5.99 2.15
N ARG A 25 1.47 4.91 1.38
CA ARG A 25 1.90 4.89 -0.02
C ARG A 25 0.76 4.33 -0.87
N PRO A 26 0.59 4.81 -2.12
CA PRO A 26 -0.24 4.13 -3.09
C PRO A 26 0.19 2.67 -3.30
N VAL A 27 -0.68 1.87 -3.89
CA VAL A 27 -0.33 0.52 -4.35
C VAL A 27 0.82 0.53 -5.36
N HIS A 28 1.53 -0.59 -5.47
CA HIS A 28 2.65 -0.70 -6.39
C HIS A 28 2.19 -0.86 -7.83
N HIS A 29 1.28 -1.81 -8.06
CA HIS A 29 0.59 -2.02 -9.34
C HIS A 29 -0.88 -1.66 -9.23
N THR A 30 -1.54 -1.46 -10.38
CA THR A 30 -2.96 -1.18 -10.50
C THR A 30 -3.81 -2.33 -9.98
N VAL A 31 -3.53 -3.56 -10.38
CA VAL A 31 -4.26 -4.79 -9.99
C VAL A 31 -5.78 -4.64 -10.19
N ILE A 32 -6.57 -4.52 -9.13
CA ILE A 32 -8.03 -4.27 -9.13
C ILE A 32 -8.37 -2.79 -8.99
N GLY A 33 -7.39 -1.89 -9.09
CA GLY A 33 -7.55 -0.44 -8.91
C GLY A 33 -8.41 0.20 -10.00
N SER A 34 -9.08 1.29 -9.65
CA SER A 34 -9.93 2.04 -10.59
C SER A 34 -9.15 3.19 -11.23
N ILE A 35 -9.00 3.20 -12.55
CA ILE A 35 -8.36 4.30 -13.31
C ILE A 35 -9.14 5.60 -13.11
N TYR A 36 -8.46 6.72 -12.83
CA TYR A 36 -9.10 7.98 -12.45
C TYR A 36 -9.94 8.61 -13.58
N GLU A 37 -9.43 8.58 -14.81
CA GLU A 37 -10.06 9.19 -16.00
C GLU A 37 -11.14 8.32 -16.65
N GLU A 38 -11.21 7.04 -16.29
CA GLU A 38 -12.24 6.13 -16.78
C GLU A 38 -13.51 6.21 -15.91
N PRO A 39 -14.68 5.81 -16.44
CA PRO A 39 -15.89 5.66 -15.62
C PRO A 39 -15.61 4.82 -14.36
N LEU A 40 -16.27 5.19 -13.26
CA LEU A 40 -16.15 4.43 -12.01
C LEU A 40 -16.62 2.99 -12.26
N ASP A 41 -15.76 2.03 -11.94
CA ASP A 41 -16.10 0.63 -12.13
C ASP A 41 -17.15 0.19 -11.09
N PRO A 42 -18.05 -0.76 -11.43
CA PRO A 42 -19.10 -1.22 -10.52
C PRO A 42 -18.59 -1.83 -9.20
N PHE A 43 -17.40 -2.43 -9.18
CA PHE A 43 -16.81 -2.95 -7.94
C PHE A 43 -16.49 -1.81 -6.98
N TRP A 44 -15.76 -0.79 -7.44
CA TRP A 44 -15.39 0.36 -6.62
C TRP A 44 -16.59 1.25 -6.27
N GLU A 45 -17.58 1.37 -7.16
CA GLU A 45 -18.88 1.99 -6.83
C GLU A 45 -19.53 1.29 -5.64
N LEU A 46 -19.56 -0.04 -5.65
CA LEU A 46 -20.12 -0.83 -4.55
C LEU A 46 -19.31 -0.66 -3.26
N ILE A 47 -17.98 -0.64 -3.33
CA ILE A 47 -17.10 -0.38 -2.18
C ILE A 47 -17.40 1.00 -1.58
N TYR A 48 -17.47 2.04 -2.41
CA TYR A 48 -17.75 3.41 -1.98
C TYR A 48 -19.13 3.52 -1.34
N CYS A 49 -20.15 2.89 -1.94
CA CYS A 49 -21.50 2.84 -1.39
C CYS A 49 -21.53 2.13 -0.03
N LYS A 50 -20.96 0.92 0.08
CA LYS A 50 -20.98 0.09 1.31
C LYS A 50 -20.12 0.66 2.45
N CYS A 51 -19.15 1.50 2.13
CA CYS A 51 -18.29 2.20 3.09
C CYS A 51 -18.70 3.66 3.34
N HIS A 52 -19.74 4.16 2.66
CA HIS A 52 -20.23 5.55 2.74
C HIS A 52 -19.15 6.59 2.38
N VAL A 53 -18.44 6.36 1.28
CA VAL A 53 -17.47 7.31 0.73
C VAL A 53 -18.20 8.40 -0.02
N SER A 54 -17.88 9.65 0.30
CA SER A 54 -18.40 10.83 -0.40
C SER A 54 -17.50 11.17 -1.61
N GLU A 55 -18.11 11.64 -2.69
CA GLU A 55 -17.42 11.92 -3.97
C GLU A 55 -16.31 12.97 -3.82
N ASP A 56 -16.47 13.96 -2.94
CA ASP A 56 -15.47 15.01 -2.67
C ASP A 56 -14.17 14.48 -2.06
N LYS A 57 -14.16 13.21 -1.62
CA LYS A 57 -12.99 12.54 -1.07
C LYS A 57 -12.22 11.71 -2.09
N ILE A 58 -12.68 11.64 -3.34
CA ILE A 58 -12.02 10.92 -4.42
C ILE A 58 -11.03 11.87 -5.10
N PHE A 59 -9.77 11.45 -5.24
CA PHE A 59 -8.69 12.25 -5.81
C PHE A 59 -7.68 11.33 -6.51
N PRO A 60 -6.87 11.83 -7.45
CA PRO A 60 -5.93 10.99 -8.17
C PRO A 60 -4.74 10.56 -7.30
N MET A 61 -4.29 9.32 -7.48
CA MET A 61 -3.04 8.77 -6.96
C MET A 61 -2.27 8.08 -8.08
N THR A 62 -0.95 8.09 -8.02
CA THR A 62 -0.11 7.40 -9.01
C THR A 62 0.44 6.11 -8.41
N THR A 63 0.29 4.99 -9.13
CA THR A 63 0.91 3.72 -8.73
C THR A 63 2.43 3.80 -8.83
N HIS A 64 3.13 3.04 -8.01
CA HIS A 64 4.60 3.12 -7.98
C HIS A 64 5.27 2.53 -9.21
N VAL A 65 4.77 1.40 -9.72
CA VAL A 65 5.39 0.62 -10.79
C VAL A 65 4.75 0.93 -12.13
N ASP A 66 3.43 0.81 -12.23
CA ASP A 66 2.72 1.00 -13.50
C ASP A 66 2.65 2.48 -13.94
N HIS A 67 2.83 3.41 -13.00
CA HIS A 67 2.63 4.85 -13.20
C HIS A 67 1.21 5.26 -13.64
N ASP A 68 0.24 4.36 -13.47
CA ASP A 68 -1.15 4.67 -13.73
C ASP A 68 -1.69 5.68 -12.72
N THR A 69 -2.57 6.55 -13.20
CA THR A 69 -3.32 7.47 -12.33
C THR A 69 -4.64 6.83 -11.95
N LEU A 70 -4.75 6.43 -10.68
CA LEU A 70 -5.91 5.78 -10.10
C LEU A 70 -6.74 6.73 -9.25
N ARG A 71 -8.00 6.36 -9.01
CA ARG A 71 -8.72 6.76 -7.80
C ARG A 71 -7.97 6.24 -6.56
N PRO A 72 -8.22 6.79 -5.36
CA PRO A 72 -7.44 6.43 -4.19
C PRO A 72 -7.37 4.92 -3.99
N TYR A 73 -6.15 4.38 -3.87
CA TYR A 73 -5.95 2.97 -3.58
C TYR A 73 -4.68 2.79 -2.74
N PHE A 74 -4.87 2.50 -1.46
CA PHE A 74 -3.80 2.51 -0.46
C PHE A 74 -3.15 1.13 -0.33
N ASN A 75 -1.82 1.07 -0.21
CA ASN A 75 -1.13 -0.19 0.05
C ASN A 75 -1.35 -0.64 1.51
N ALA A 76 -2.02 -1.79 1.70
CA ALA A 76 -2.31 -2.33 3.03
C ALA A 76 -1.06 -2.88 3.76
N GLY A 77 0.00 -3.21 3.02
CA GLY A 77 1.26 -3.74 3.59
C GLY A 77 2.04 -2.71 4.42
N HIS A 78 1.81 -1.42 4.18
CA HIS A 78 2.49 -0.34 4.89
C HIS A 78 1.58 0.87 5.10
N LEU A 79 1.05 0.97 6.31
CA LEU A 79 0.18 2.05 6.75
C LEU A 79 0.60 2.55 8.13
N ILE A 80 0.61 3.86 8.32
CA ILE A 80 0.81 4.51 9.61
C ILE A 80 -0.52 5.13 10.01
N VAL A 81 -1.00 4.86 11.22
CA VAL A 81 -2.28 5.36 11.72
C VAL A 81 -2.13 5.91 13.11
N ARG A 82 -2.95 6.92 13.44
CA ARG A 82 -3.18 7.34 14.82
C ARG A 82 -4.14 6.35 15.53
N PRO A 83 -3.69 5.59 16.54
CA PRO A 83 -4.52 4.55 17.17
C PRO A 83 -5.85 5.07 17.72
N GLU A 84 -5.86 6.30 18.25
CA GLU A 84 -7.04 6.98 18.78
C GLU A 84 -8.13 7.27 17.73
N LYS A 85 -7.80 7.18 16.44
CA LYS A 85 -8.78 7.28 15.34
C LYS A 85 -9.46 5.96 15.02
N CYS A 86 -8.99 4.85 15.58
CA CYS A 86 -9.57 3.52 15.40
C CYS A 86 -9.76 3.07 13.93
N THR A 87 -9.03 3.65 12.97
CA THR A 87 -9.19 3.37 11.53
C THR A 87 -9.11 1.88 11.21
N LEU A 88 -8.15 1.16 11.83
CA LEU A 88 -7.98 -0.28 11.62
C LEU A 88 -9.09 -1.11 12.29
N CYS A 89 -9.67 -0.63 13.40
CA CYS A 89 -10.83 -1.28 14.01
C CYS A 89 -12.05 -1.15 13.09
N THR A 90 -12.31 0.07 12.58
CA THR A 90 -13.39 0.33 11.63
C THR A 90 -13.21 -0.50 10.35
N TRP A 91 -11.97 -0.58 9.84
CA TRP A 91 -11.63 -1.44 8.70
C TRP A 91 -11.95 -2.91 8.98
N TRP A 92 -11.54 -3.43 10.13
CA TRP A 92 -11.78 -4.82 10.49
C TRP A 92 -13.27 -5.15 10.58
N ASP A 93 -14.08 -4.24 11.15
CA ASP A 93 -15.53 -4.42 11.23
C ASP A 93 -16.20 -4.37 9.86
N HIS A 94 -15.76 -3.47 8.97
CA HIS A 94 -16.23 -3.44 7.59
C HIS A 94 -15.84 -4.71 6.84
N PHE A 95 -14.58 -5.15 6.93
CA PHE A 95 -14.10 -6.34 6.24
C PHE A 95 -14.86 -7.59 6.67
N LYS A 96 -15.01 -7.84 7.98
CA LYS A 96 -15.78 -8.99 8.50
C LYS A 96 -17.22 -9.03 7.98
N ARG A 97 -17.86 -7.86 7.86
CA ARG A 97 -19.23 -7.75 7.36
C ARG A 97 -19.29 -7.94 5.85
N LEU A 98 -18.40 -7.28 5.11
CA LEU A 98 -18.51 -7.13 3.66
C LEU A 98 -17.87 -8.28 2.88
N HIS A 99 -16.87 -9.00 3.41
CA HIS A 99 -16.26 -10.13 2.69
C HIS A 99 -17.25 -11.28 2.44
N ARG A 100 -18.33 -11.36 3.24
CA ARG A 100 -19.42 -12.35 3.11
C ARG A 100 -20.68 -11.76 2.47
N ASP A 101 -20.66 -10.49 2.09
CA ASP A 101 -21.82 -9.86 1.48
C ASP A 101 -22.02 -10.43 0.07
N PRO A 102 -23.19 -11.02 -0.25
CA PRO A 102 -23.45 -11.65 -1.54
C PRO A 102 -23.26 -10.70 -2.74
N CYS A 103 -23.37 -9.38 -2.53
CA CYS A 103 -23.13 -8.40 -3.59
C CYS A 103 -21.71 -8.46 -4.17
N PHE A 104 -20.74 -9.04 -3.46
CA PHE A 104 -19.36 -9.18 -3.95
C PHE A 104 -19.05 -10.56 -4.57
N GLU A 105 -19.94 -11.53 -4.44
CA GLU A 105 -19.66 -12.93 -4.80
C GLU A 105 -19.35 -13.10 -6.30
N GLU A 106 -20.01 -12.33 -7.16
CA GLU A 106 -19.78 -12.37 -8.61
C GLU A 106 -18.37 -11.90 -8.97
N TYR A 107 -17.80 -10.92 -8.25
CA TYR A 107 -16.45 -10.44 -8.50
C TYR A 107 -15.40 -11.48 -8.10
N TYR A 108 -15.60 -12.15 -6.96
CA TYR A 108 -14.69 -13.22 -6.52
C TYR A 108 -14.68 -14.41 -7.50
N LYS A 109 -15.82 -14.70 -8.15
CA LYS A 109 -15.92 -15.74 -9.18
C LYS A 109 -15.32 -15.30 -10.52
N LYS A 110 -15.38 -14.00 -10.82
CA LYS A 110 -14.87 -13.43 -12.07
C LYS A 110 -13.35 -13.45 -12.12
N ASP A 111 -12.70 -13.04 -11.04
CA ASP A 111 -11.24 -12.98 -10.95
C ASP A 111 -10.80 -13.10 -9.48
N GLU A 112 -9.88 -14.04 -9.22
CA GLU A 112 -9.35 -14.32 -7.88
C GLU A 112 -8.66 -13.09 -7.26
N LEU A 113 -8.14 -12.17 -8.08
CA LEU A 113 -7.54 -10.93 -7.60
C LEU A 113 -8.51 -10.10 -6.75
N TYR A 114 -9.81 -10.10 -7.05
CA TYR A 114 -10.80 -9.41 -6.20
C TYR A 114 -10.88 -10.02 -4.81
N SER A 115 -10.77 -11.35 -4.69
CA SER A 115 -10.75 -12.03 -3.39
C SER A 115 -9.47 -11.71 -2.62
N ILE A 116 -8.31 -11.80 -3.29
CA ILE A 116 -7.00 -11.54 -2.70
C ILE A 116 -6.90 -10.09 -2.19
N PHE A 117 -7.29 -9.11 -3.01
CA PHE A 117 -7.13 -7.69 -2.71
C PHE A 117 -8.36 -7.04 -2.05
N PHE A 118 -9.42 -7.80 -1.76
CA PHE A 118 -10.65 -7.28 -1.14
C PHE A 118 -10.36 -6.51 0.15
N HIS A 119 -9.49 -7.05 0.99
CA HIS A 119 -9.10 -6.44 2.26
C HIS A 119 -8.52 -5.03 2.09
N GLN A 120 -7.75 -4.81 1.02
CA GLN A 120 -7.14 -3.53 0.68
C GLN A 120 -8.14 -2.56 0.06
N ALA A 121 -9.09 -3.05 -0.74
CA ALA A 121 -10.20 -2.23 -1.26
C ALA A 121 -11.09 -1.71 -0.12
N ILE A 122 -11.43 -2.57 0.85
CA ILE A 122 -12.20 -2.16 2.04
C ILE A 122 -11.42 -1.19 2.92
N LEU A 123 -10.10 -1.40 3.09
CA LEU A 123 -9.23 -0.45 3.80
C LEU A 123 -9.31 0.94 3.15
N THR A 124 -9.25 0.99 1.82
CA THR A 124 -9.38 2.22 1.06
C THR A 124 -10.72 2.89 1.30
N GLY A 125 -11.82 2.16 1.18
CA GLY A 125 -13.17 2.68 1.45
C GLY A 125 -13.29 3.27 2.87
N VAL A 126 -12.73 2.60 3.88
CA VAL A 126 -12.74 3.07 5.27
C VAL A 126 -11.86 4.30 5.48
N ILE A 127 -10.64 4.35 4.92
CA ILE A 127 -9.78 5.53 5.02
C ILE A 127 -10.49 6.73 4.41
N LEU A 128 -11.07 6.58 3.22
CA LEU A 128 -11.82 7.65 2.57
C LEU A 128 -13.02 8.08 3.40
N SER A 129 -13.86 7.17 3.91
CA SER A 129 -15.06 7.58 4.64
C SER A 129 -14.74 8.24 5.99
N THR A 130 -13.66 7.82 6.66
CA THR A 130 -13.33 8.28 8.03
C THR A 130 -12.32 9.42 8.11
N THR A 131 -11.55 9.68 7.05
CA THR A 131 -10.44 10.64 7.06
C THR A 131 -10.65 11.74 6.03
N LYS A 132 -10.25 12.99 6.33
CA LYS A 132 -10.25 14.09 5.37
C LYS A 132 -8.97 14.06 4.55
N ARG A 133 -9.02 14.53 3.29
CA ARG A 133 -7.84 14.59 2.41
C ARG A 133 -6.64 15.28 3.04
N GLN A 134 -6.87 16.40 3.74
CA GLN A 134 -5.82 17.16 4.41
C GLN A 134 -5.16 16.42 5.59
N GLU A 135 -5.82 15.40 6.16
CA GLU A 135 -5.28 14.56 7.24
C GLU A 135 -4.45 13.38 6.71
N LEU A 136 -4.44 13.17 5.38
CA LEU A 136 -3.60 12.16 4.74
C LEU A 136 -2.17 12.71 4.52
N GLN A 137 -1.19 11.85 4.72
CA GLN A 137 0.22 12.10 4.44
C GLN A 137 0.76 11.01 3.52
N GLU A 138 1.03 11.37 2.27
CA GLU A 138 1.75 10.47 1.38
C GLU A 138 3.23 10.44 1.78
N LEU A 139 3.77 9.24 1.97
CA LEU A 139 5.17 9.04 2.30
C LEU A 139 6.02 9.07 1.01
N PRO A 140 7.31 9.43 1.11
CA PRO A 140 8.24 9.32 -0.02
C PRO A 140 8.38 7.88 -0.52
N PHE A 141 8.80 7.70 -1.78
CA PHE A 141 9.01 6.36 -2.36
C PHE A 141 10.06 5.51 -1.63
N THR A 142 10.91 6.15 -0.81
CA THR A 142 11.87 5.47 0.07
C THR A 142 11.19 4.68 1.20
N TYR A 143 9.90 4.88 1.43
CA TYR A 143 9.07 4.06 2.31
C TYR A 143 8.26 3.07 1.47
N ASN A 144 8.12 1.85 1.99
CA ASN A 144 7.40 0.75 1.36
C ASN A 144 7.89 0.44 -0.06
N TYR A 145 9.19 0.56 -0.32
CA TYR A 145 9.74 0.30 -1.64
C TYR A 145 9.66 -1.20 -1.99
N PRO A 146 9.08 -1.61 -3.13
CA PRO A 146 8.95 -3.01 -3.50
C PRO A 146 10.26 -3.54 -4.09
N LEU A 147 11.12 -4.15 -3.29
CA LEU A 147 12.42 -4.63 -3.77
C LEU A 147 12.27 -5.65 -4.90
N HIS A 148 11.31 -6.58 -4.77
CA HIS A 148 11.06 -7.60 -5.78
C HIS A 148 10.64 -7.03 -7.15
N LEU A 149 10.23 -5.75 -7.21
CA LEU A 149 9.82 -5.04 -8.43
C LEU A 149 10.87 -4.00 -8.85
N TYR A 150 12.12 -4.10 -8.41
CA TYR A 150 13.15 -3.12 -8.71
C TYR A 150 13.36 -2.91 -10.22
N ASP A 151 13.39 -4.01 -10.99
CA ASP A 151 13.63 -3.96 -12.43
C ASP A 151 12.42 -3.43 -13.23
N GLU A 152 11.23 -3.51 -12.64
CA GLU A 152 9.99 -2.96 -13.19
C GLU A 152 9.78 -1.50 -12.76
N SER A 153 10.36 -1.10 -11.63
CA SER A 153 10.19 0.24 -11.08
C SER A 153 10.67 1.33 -12.06
N PRO A 154 10.08 2.51 -12.05
CA PRO A 154 10.53 3.64 -12.88
C PRO A 154 11.95 4.07 -12.54
N ARG A 155 12.73 4.48 -13.55
CA ARG A 155 14.17 4.77 -13.36
C ARG A 155 14.43 5.88 -12.34
N ASP A 156 13.58 6.90 -12.31
CA ASP A 156 13.62 8.03 -11.37
C ASP A 156 13.15 7.65 -9.96
N LEU A 157 12.42 6.54 -9.81
CA LEU A 157 12.00 5.97 -8.53
C LEU A 157 12.83 4.76 -8.10
N ARG A 158 13.90 4.41 -8.83
CA ARG A 158 14.85 3.37 -8.43
C ARG A 158 15.91 3.95 -7.49
N PRO A 159 16.07 3.38 -6.28
CA PRO A 159 17.18 3.75 -5.42
C PRO A 159 18.50 3.36 -6.08
N GLN A 160 19.49 4.26 -6.05
CA GLN A 160 20.84 3.94 -6.53
C GLN A 160 21.58 3.05 -5.53
N ASN A 161 21.28 3.23 -4.24
CA ASN A 161 21.79 2.42 -3.16
C ASN A 161 20.66 1.92 -2.27
N PHE A 162 20.76 0.67 -1.81
CA PHE A 162 19.81 0.11 -0.85
C PHE A 162 19.71 0.94 0.44
N ASN A 163 20.84 1.54 0.84
CA ASN A 163 20.93 2.41 2.01
C ASN A 163 20.17 3.75 1.86
N ASP A 164 19.65 4.08 0.67
CA ASP A 164 18.83 5.28 0.46
C ASP A 164 17.36 5.05 0.89
N LEU A 165 16.96 3.79 1.04
CA LEU A 165 15.61 3.41 1.43
C LEU A 165 15.43 3.52 2.95
N VAL A 166 14.21 3.82 3.38
CA VAL A 166 13.82 3.81 4.80
C VAL A 166 13.16 2.49 5.16
N THR A 167 12.14 2.10 4.39
CA THR A 167 11.51 0.79 4.51
C THR A 167 11.33 0.16 3.14
N ALA A 168 11.50 -1.16 3.08
CA ALA A 168 11.41 -1.89 1.83
C ALA A 168 10.71 -3.23 2.04
N ARG A 169 9.93 -3.67 1.06
CA ARG A 169 9.27 -4.99 1.05
C ARG A 169 10.10 -5.97 0.25
N TYR A 170 10.42 -7.11 0.84
CA TYR A 170 11.19 -8.18 0.24
C TYR A 170 10.33 -9.45 0.14
N GLU A 171 10.04 -9.87 -1.09
CA GLU A 171 9.31 -11.14 -1.34
C GLU A 171 10.28 -12.19 -1.89
N GLU A 172 11.21 -11.77 -2.75
CA GLU A 172 12.25 -12.65 -3.31
C GLU A 172 13.68 -12.19 -2.94
N PRO A 173 14.55 -13.09 -2.45
CA PRO A 173 15.89 -12.74 -1.98
C PRO A 173 16.87 -12.42 -3.13
N ASP A 174 16.57 -12.79 -4.37
CA ASP A 174 17.52 -12.67 -5.48
C ASP A 174 17.70 -11.23 -5.97
N VAL A 175 16.71 -10.35 -5.77
CA VAL A 175 16.81 -8.94 -6.12
C VAL A 175 17.86 -8.19 -5.30
N LEU A 176 18.26 -8.74 -4.16
CA LEU A 176 19.38 -8.21 -3.39
C LEU A 176 20.71 -8.38 -4.14
N LYS A 177 20.79 -9.13 -5.24
CA LYS A 177 22.01 -9.19 -6.04
C LYS A 177 22.14 -8.04 -7.04
N THR A 178 21.05 -7.31 -7.32
CA THR A 178 21.01 -6.29 -8.38
C THR A 178 21.28 -4.88 -7.86
N ILE A 179 20.93 -4.59 -6.60
CA ILE A 179 21.11 -3.27 -5.98
C ILE A 179 22.40 -3.23 -5.17
N SER A 180 23.18 -2.16 -5.31
CA SER A 180 24.38 -1.95 -4.50
C SER A 180 24.02 -1.65 -3.04
N PHE A 181 24.77 -2.25 -2.11
CA PHE A 181 24.68 -2.00 -0.67
C PHE A 181 26.08 -1.92 -0.04
N HIS A 182 26.18 -1.13 1.03
CA HIS A 182 27.43 -0.94 1.77
C HIS A 182 27.47 -1.74 3.08
N ASP A 183 28.68 -2.00 3.57
CA ASP A 183 28.88 -2.53 4.92
C ASP A 183 28.57 -1.47 5.98
N PRO A 184 28.09 -1.86 7.18
CA PRO A 184 27.95 -3.24 7.67
C PRO A 184 26.64 -3.95 7.25
N PHE A 185 25.71 -3.24 6.59
CA PHE A 185 24.38 -3.74 6.29
C PHE A 185 24.40 -4.94 5.33
N LYS A 186 25.23 -4.87 4.28
CA LYS A 186 25.48 -5.98 3.33
C LYS A 186 25.80 -7.28 4.06
N SER A 187 26.85 -7.27 4.87
CA SER A 187 27.30 -8.45 5.62
C SER A 187 26.22 -8.99 6.56
N TRP A 188 25.46 -8.11 7.21
CA TRP A 188 24.34 -8.51 8.07
C TRP A 188 23.23 -9.21 7.28
N LEU A 189 22.77 -8.62 6.18
CA LEU A 189 21.63 -9.12 5.40
C LEU A 189 21.95 -10.47 4.74
N THR A 190 23.15 -10.60 4.17
CA THR A 190 23.61 -11.88 3.60
C THR A 190 23.60 -13.00 4.65
N ARG A 191 24.09 -12.73 5.86
CA ARG A 191 24.11 -13.70 6.97
C ARG A 191 22.70 -14.05 7.45
N PHE A 192 21.80 -13.06 7.56
CA PHE A 192 20.43 -13.27 8.00
C PHE A 192 19.66 -14.18 7.04
N LEU A 193 19.80 -13.96 5.73
CA LEU A 193 19.11 -14.76 4.72
C LEU A 193 19.68 -16.18 4.59
N SER A 194 20.99 -16.37 4.78
CA SER A 194 21.58 -17.72 4.77
C SER A 194 21.11 -18.59 5.94
N GLN A 195 20.66 -17.99 7.05
CA GLN A 195 20.15 -18.71 8.23
C GLN A 195 18.67 -19.13 8.12
N ARG A 196 17.96 -18.64 7.09
CA ARG A 196 16.54 -18.96 6.84
C ARG A 196 16.33 -20.00 5.72
N ARG A 197 17.41 -20.56 5.18
CA ARG A 197 17.38 -21.68 4.21
C ARG A 197 17.53 -23.02 4.92
#